data_AF-A0A2S8P5S8-F1
#
_entry.id   AF-A0A2S8P5S8-F1
#
_cell.length_a   1.000
_cell.length_b   1.000
_cell.length_c   1.000
_cell.angle_alpha   90.00
_cell.angle_beta   90.00
_cell.angle_gamma   90.00
#
_symmetry.space_group_name_H-M   'P 1'
#
loop_
_entity.id
_entity.type
_entity.pdbx_description
1 polymer ?
#
loop_
_entity_poly.entity_id
_entity_poly.type
_entity_poly.pdbx_seq_one_letter_code
_entity_poly.pdbx_strand_id
1 'polypeptide(L)' 'MSAILPQINDQFYFIDKLVVIVKVFLNFQLAKVRYILSVETFIVDINVLKLDADYSSSISIKLLGVEGS' A
#
# COMPACT_ATOMS: atom_id res chain seq x y z
N MET A 1 -14.41 4.49 16.12
CA MET A 1 -14.42 3.39 15.13
C MET A 1 -13.24 2.49 15.45
N SER A 2 -13.44 1.18 15.63
CA SER A 2 -12.34 0.24 15.82
C SER A 2 -11.57 0.16 14.49
N ALA A 3 -10.26 0.43 14.53
CA ALA A 3 -9.40 0.11 13.40
C ALA A 3 -9.47 -1.40 13.20
N ILE A 4 -9.91 -1.85 12.02
CA ILE A 4 -9.89 -3.26 11.67
C ILE A 4 -8.42 -3.65 11.54
N LEU A 5 -7.97 -4.58 12.38
CA LEU A 5 -6.62 -5.08 12.32
C LEU A 5 -6.48 -5.99 11.09
N PRO A 6 -5.61 -5.69 10.11
CA PRO A 6 -5.46 -6.53 8.93
C PRO A 6 -5.07 -7.96 9.30
N GLN A 7 -5.60 -8.93 8.56
CA GLN A 7 -5.26 -10.35 8.68
C GLN A 7 -4.71 -10.89 7.37
N ILE A 8 -4.02 -12.03 7.43
CA ILE A 8 -3.49 -12.70 6.23
C ILE A 8 -4.65 -13.06 5.28
N ASN A 9 -4.46 -12.81 3.99
CA ASN A 9 -5.43 -12.93 2.90
C ASN A 9 -6.53 -11.87 2.84
N ASP A 10 -6.57 -10.92 3.79
CA ASP A 10 -7.44 -9.75 3.64
C ASP A 10 -7.03 -8.94 2.40
N GLN A 11 -8.01 -8.25 1.82
CA GLN A 11 -7.82 -7.38 0.68
C GLN A 11 -8.06 -5.93 1.08
N PHE A 12 -7.14 -5.07 0.67
CA PHE A 12 -7.20 -3.63 0.90
C PHE A 12 -6.74 -2.88 -0.34
N TYR A 13 -7.12 -1.61 -0.43
CA TYR A 13 -6.52 -0.70 -1.38
C TYR A 13 -5.27 -0.07 -0.77
N PHE A 14 -4.15 -0.17 -1.49
CA PHE A 14 -2.99 0.69 -1.33
C PHE A 14 -3.08 1.76 -2.42
N ILE A 15 -3.45 2.98 -2.03
CA ILE A 15 -3.80 4.07 -2.96
C ILE A 15 -4.98 3.65 -3.85
N ASP A 16 -4.76 3.41 -5.15
CA ASP A 16 -5.77 3.03 -6.14
C ASP A 16 -5.69 1.54 -6.52
N LYS A 17 -4.75 0.78 -5.93
CA LYS A 17 -4.48 -0.62 -6.28
C LYS A 17 -4.88 -1.57 -5.17
N LEU A 18 -5.59 -2.63 -5.55
CA LEU A 18 -5.96 -3.71 -4.65
C LEU A 18 -4.75 -4.60 -4.33
N VAL A 19 -4.51 -4.81 -3.04
CA VAL A 19 -3.44 -5.63 -2.50
C VAL A 19 -3.99 -6.70 -1.56
N VAL A 20 -3.27 -7.81 -1.45
CA VAL A 20 -3.56 -8.90 -0.52
C VAL A 20 -2.51 -8.91 0.59
N ILE A 21 -2.95 -9.04 1.84
CA ILE A 21 -2.04 -9.22 2.99
C ILE A 21 -1.38 -10.60 2.93
N VAL A 22 -0.06 -10.61 2.90
CA VAL A 22 0.77 -11.82 2.94
C VAL A 22 1.26 -12.10 4.36
N LYS A 23 1.60 -11.05 5.12
CA LYS A 23 2.05 -11.16 6.52
C LYS A 23 1.81 -9.85 7.25
N VAL A 24 1.55 -9.92 8.56
CA VAL A 24 1.36 -8.75 9.43
C VAL A 24 2.45 -8.69 10.48
N PHE A 25 3.01 -7.51 10.70
CA PHE A 25 4.04 -7.23 11.70
C PHE A 25 3.49 -6.21 12.70
N LEU A 26 2.63 -6.68 13.61
CA LEU A 26 1.86 -5.83 14.52
C LEU A 26 2.73 -4.91 15.40
N ASN A 27 3.86 -5.41 15.86
CA ASN A 27 4.79 -4.63 16.70
C ASN A 27 5.35 -3.38 16.00
N PHE A 28 5.32 -3.36 14.66
CA PHE A 28 5.84 -2.26 13.85
C PHE A 28 4.74 -1.54 13.07
N GLN A 29 3.46 -1.95 13.20
CA GLN A 29 2.35 -1.47 12.39
C GLN A 29 2.60 -1.61 10.88
N LEU A 30 3.28 -2.68 10.46
CA LEU A 30 3.58 -2.95 9.05
C LEU A 30 2.84 -4.18 8.54
N ALA A 31 2.54 -4.18 7.24
CA ALA A 31 2.04 -5.34 6.51
C ALA A 31 2.91 -5.62 5.29
N LYS A 32 3.24 -6.90 5.09
CA LYS A 32 3.76 -7.40 3.81
C LYS A 32 2.57 -7.67 2.91
N VAL A 33 2.56 -7.07 1.74
CA VAL A 33 1.46 -7.14 0.77
C VAL A 33 1.97 -7.50 -0.61
N ARG A 34 1.06 -7.90 -1.49
CA ARG A 34 1.31 -8.01 -2.94
C ARG A 34 0.09 -7.52 -3.70
N TYR A 35 0.30 -7.05 -4.92
CA TYR A 35 -0.82 -6.83 -5.85
C TYR A 35 -1.44 -8.17 -6.26
N ILE A 36 -2.75 -8.17 -6.54
CA ILE A 36 -3.50 -9.41 -6.88
C ILE A 36 -2.83 -10.19 -8.01
N LEU A 37 -2.42 -9.49 -9.08
CA LEU A 37 -1.83 -10.07 -10.29
C LEU A 37 -0.30 -10.13 -10.26
N SER A 38 0.33 -9.79 -9.13
CA SER A 38 1.79 -9.85 -8.98
C SER A 38 2.21 -10.90 -7.96
N VAL A 39 3.37 -11.49 -8.21
CA VAL A 39 4.09 -12.34 -7.26
C VAL A 39 5.02 -11.53 -6.35
N GLU A 40 5.35 -10.29 -6.75
CA GLU A 40 6.23 -9.43 -5.98
C GLU A 40 5.52 -8.92 -4.72
N THR A 41 6.28 -8.92 -3.64
CA THR A 41 5.79 -8.48 -2.33
C THR A 41 6.58 -7.27 -1.86
N PHE A 42 5.91 -6.36 -1.19
CA PHE A 42 6.50 -5.18 -0.57
C PHE A 42 5.90 -4.95 0.82
N ILE A 43 6.49 -4.04 1.60
CA ILE A 43 6.07 -3.73 2.96
C ILE A 43 5.49 -2.32 2.96
N VAL A 44 4.34 -2.16 3.61
CA VAL A 44 3.66 -0.87 3.79
C VAL A 44 3.29 -0.67 5.26
N ASP A 45 3.09 0.59 5.63
CA ASP A 45 2.41 0.95 6.87
C ASP A 45 0.96 0.47 6.83
N ILE A 46 0.43 -0.06 7.94
CA ILE A 46 -0.96 -0.52 7.98
C ILE A 46 -1.93 0.65 7.78
N ASN A 47 -1.58 1.86 8.21
CA ASN A 47 -2.45 3.02 8.15
C ASN A 47 -2.67 3.56 6.73
N VAL A 48 -1.86 3.14 5.74
CA VAL A 48 -2.06 3.49 4.34
C VAL A 48 -3.00 2.53 3.60
N LEU A 49 -3.42 1.43 4.24
CA LEU A 49 -4.37 0.48 3.70
C LEU A 49 -5.81 0.94 3.96
N LYS A 50 -6.63 0.94 2.91
CA LYS A 50 -8.02 1.40 2.97
C LYS A 50 -8.97 0.33 2.43
N LEU A 51 -10.23 0.38 2.87
CA LEU A 51 -11.28 -0.50 2.33
C LEU A 51 -11.75 -0.06 0.94
N ASP A 52 -11.57 1.22 0.61
CA ASP A 52 -11.94 1.82 -0.66
C ASP A 52 -10.72 2.44 -1.35
N ALA A 53 -10.75 2.49 -2.68
CA ALA A 53 -9.72 3.14 -3.48
C ALA A 53 -9.67 4.65 -3.20
N ASP A 54 -8.46 5.18 -3.06
CA ASP A 54 -8.24 6.61 -2.91
C ASP A 54 -7.72 7.22 -4.21
N TYR A 55 -8.58 7.98 -4.88
CA TYR A 55 -8.24 8.74 -6.10
C TYR A 55 -7.95 10.23 -5.82
N SER A 56 -8.05 10.67 -4.56
CA SER A 56 -7.86 12.08 -4.19
C SER A 56 -6.38 12.49 -4.20
N SER A 57 -5.50 11.50 -4.00
CA SER A 57 -4.06 11.70 -3.90
C SER A 57 -3.40 11.44 -5.25
N SER A 58 -3.24 12.49 -6.06
CA SER A 58 -2.37 12.42 -7.24
C SER A 58 -0.98 12.95 -6.90
N ILE A 59 0.06 12.14 -7.12
CA ILE A 59 1.45 12.58 -6.98
C ILE A 59 1.95 12.93 -8.38
N SER A 60 2.05 14.23 -8.68
CA SER A 60 2.74 14.69 -9.88
C SER A 60 4.25 14.68 -9.60
N ILE A 61 4.94 13.63 -10.05
CA ILE A 61 6.40 13.57 -9.99
C ILE A 61 6.93 14.31 -11.23
N LYS A 62 7.25 15.59 -11.07
CA LYS A 62 8.07 16.27 -12.07
C LYS A 62 9.50 15.77 -11.89
N LEU A 63 9.97 14.92 -12.80
CA LEU A 63 11.35 14.49 -12.84
C LEU A 63 12.21 15.75 -13.06
N LEU A 64 12.93 16.20 -12.03
CA LEU A 64 13.91 17.27 -12.15
C LEU A 64 15.15 16.66 -12.81
N GLY A 65 15.11 16.59 -14.14
CA GLY A 65 16.28 16.28 -14.95
C GLY A 65 17.30 17.42 -14.82
N VAL A 66 18.55 17.03 -14.58
CA VAL A 66 19.72 17.90 -14.57
C VAL A 66 19.78 18.66 -15.91
N GLU A 67 19.59 19.98 -15.86
CA GLU A 67 20.01 20.85 -16.96
C GLU A 67 21.53 20.97 -16.90
N GLY A 68 22.20 20.72 -18.02
CA GLY A 68 23.61 21.08 -18.21
C GLY A 68 24.48 19.94 -18.65
N SER A 69 24.67 19.88 -19.97
CA SER A 69 25.75 19.20 -20.69
C SER A 69 27.12 19.82 -20.41
#